data_AF-A0A1Q9S849-F1
#
_entry.id   AF-A0A1Q9S849-F1
#
_cell.length_a   1.000
_cell.length_b   1.000
_cell.length_c   1.000
_cell.angle_alpha   90.00
_cell.angle_beta   90.00
_cell.angle_gamma   90.00
#
_symmetry.space_group_name_H-M   'P 1'
#
loop_
_entity.id
_entity.type
_entity.pdbx_description
1 polymer ?
#
loop_
_entity_poly.entity_id
_entity_poly.type
_entity_poly.pdbx_seq_one_letter_code
_entity_poly.pdbx_strand_id
1 'polypeptide(L)'
;MEEELLLIEASSLQPMPVGQYLVDHHRQPAATGHRLAVEFQQEQLEVTHPPCTTLSEQLDTIRAGRALADAAAREVGGRAVAVATAPVPVDTHLVPEHRFEQIAARGAITARHQLTGGFHVHVQTDSREEGVAILDRMRMWLPVLLALSSNSPYWNGTDTGFHSYRYQLWSQWPATGPTDVFGSTHAYDRHCEQLLASGVPLDAGMLYFDARLSDHQPTVEIRVTDVCWDPEHAAVLATLIRALVETSARRWRAGHPPA
;
A
#
# COMPACT_ATOMS: atom_id res chain seq x y z
N MET A 1 -6.14 7.69 0.19
CA MET A 1 -4.94 7.12 0.84
C MET A 1 -5.37 5.83 1.48
N GLU A 2 -4.50 4.85 1.55
CA GLU A 2 -4.78 3.56 2.20
C GLU A 2 -3.63 3.27 3.16
N GLU A 3 -3.98 2.85 4.39
CA GLU A 3 -3.01 2.43 5.41
C GLU A 3 -3.27 0.98 5.79
N GLU A 4 -2.23 0.17 5.70
CA GLU A 4 -2.26 -1.21 6.14
C GLU A 4 -1.67 -1.32 7.56
N LEU A 5 -2.49 -1.74 8.51
CA LEU A 5 -2.16 -1.76 9.93
C LEU A 5 -2.08 -3.20 10.45
N LEU A 6 -1.08 -3.49 11.28
CA LEU A 6 -0.96 -4.77 11.97
C LEU A 6 -1.95 -4.80 13.14
N LEU A 7 -2.65 -5.92 13.30
CA LEU A 7 -3.54 -6.20 14.41
C LEU A 7 -2.79 -7.01 15.47
N ILE A 8 -2.76 -6.51 16.71
CA ILE A 8 -2.07 -7.17 17.83
C ILE A 8 -2.97 -7.33 19.04
N GLU A 9 -2.79 -8.38 19.81
CA GLU A 9 -3.43 -8.52 21.12
C GLU A 9 -2.82 -7.52 22.12
N ALA A 10 -3.66 -6.77 22.83
CA ALA A 10 -3.19 -5.66 23.68
C ALA A 10 -2.37 -6.13 24.90
N SER A 11 -2.60 -7.35 25.39
CA SER A 11 -1.94 -7.90 26.58
C SER A 11 -0.59 -8.53 26.28
N SER A 12 -0.43 -9.19 25.13
CA SER A 12 0.77 -9.95 24.75
C SER A 12 1.61 -9.27 23.66
N LEU A 13 1.02 -8.29 22.96
CA LEU A 13 1.59 -7.62 21.78
C LEU A 13 1.89 -8.59 20.61
N GLN A 14 1.28 -9.78 20.62
CA GLN A 14 1.38 -10.73 19.52
C GLN A 14 0.38 -10.39 18.42
N PRO A 15 0.74 -10.55 17.13
CA PRO A 15 -0.21 -10.43 16.04
C PRO A 15 -1.40 -11.39 16.21
N MET A 16 -2.59 -10.93 15.82
CA MET A 16 -3.84 -11.68 16.01
C MET A 16 -4.67 -11.79 14.72
N PRO A 17 -5.15 -13.00 14.36
CA PRO A 17 -5.89 -13.24 13.11
C PRO A 17 -7.37 -12.83 13.23
N VAL A 18 -7.68 -11.53 13.20
CA VAL A 18 -9.06 -11.05 13.35
C VAL A 18 -9.54 -10.11 12.24
N GLY A 19 -8.73 -9.87 11.20
CA GLY A 19 -9.03 -8.91 10.13
C GLY A 19 -10.42 -9.13 9.49
N GLN A 20 -10.72 -10.36 9.06
CA GLN A 20 -12.02 -10.70 8.48
C GLN A 20 -13.17 -10.47 9.46
N TYR A 21 -13.00 -10.88 10.72
CA TYR A 21 -14.01 -10.68 11.76
C TYR A 21 -14.33 -9.19 11.94
N LEU A 22 -13.31 -8.33 12.04
CA LEU A 22 -13.49 -6.90 12.22
C LEU A 22 -14.21 -6.27 11.02
N VAL A 23 -13.78 -6.61 9.80
CA VAL A 23 -14.40 -6.08 8.58
C VAL A 23 -15.85 -6.52 8.45
N ASP A 24 -16.19 -7.76 8.84
CA ASP A 24 -17.57 -8.24 8.82
C ASP A 24 -18.50 -7.53 9.81
N HIS A 25 -17.97 -7.05 10.94
CA HIS A 25 -18.73 -6.30 11.93
C HIS A 25 -18.76 -4.79 11.63
N HIS A 26 -17.87 -4.30 10.76
CA HIS A 26 -17.73 -2.90 10.36
C HIS A 26 -17.88 -2.70 8.83
N ARG A 27 -18.75 -3.49 8.18
CA ARG A 27 -18.93 -3.51 6.71
C ARG A 27 -19.36 -2.18 6.10
N GLN A 28 -20.07 -1.36 6.86
CA GLN A 28 -20.57 -0.08 6.36
C GLN A 28 -19.48 0.98 6.46
N PRO A 29 -19.32 1.85 5.45
CA PRO A 29 -18.43 3.00 5.57
C PRO A 29 -18.76 3.80 6.83
N ALA A 30 -17.73 4.23 7.55
CA ALA A 30 -17.91 5.14 8.66
C ALA A 30 -18.53 6.46 8.16
N ALA A 31 -19.22 7.19 9.03
CA ALA A 31 -19.78 8.50 8.69
C ALA A 31 -18.72 9.50 8.18
N THR A 32 -17.46 9.28 8.55
CA THR A 32 -16.29 10.03 8.10
C THR A 32 -15.79 9.62 6.70
N GLY A 33 -16.45 8.67 6.03
CA GLY A 33 -16.07 8.18 4.69
C GLY A 33 -15.00 7.09 4.68
N HIS A 34 -14.45 6.73 5.85
CA HIS A 34 -13.45 5.66 5.97
C HIS A 34 -14.09 4.28 5.77
N ARG A 35 -13.30 3.35 5.23
CA ARG A 35 -13.69 1.94 5.13
C ARG A 35 -12.59 1.07 5.71
N LEU A 36 -13.00 0.04 6.44
CA LEU A 36 -12.13 -1.05 6.84
C LEU A 36 -12.24 -2.16 5.81
N ALA A 37 -11.10 -2.66 5.35
CA ALA A 37 -11.03 -3.76 4.40
C ALA A 37 -10.07 -4.83 4.92
N VAL A 38 -10.31 -6.06 4.49
CA VAL A 38 -9.38 -7.16 4.74
C VAL A 38 -8.18 -6.98 3.85
N GLU A 39 -7.05 -7.50 4.31
CA GLU A 39 -5.87 -7.69 3.47
C GLU A 39 -5.49 -9.16 3.37
N PHE A 40 -4.40 -9.48 2.66
CA PHE A 40 -3.98 -10.85 2.38
C PHE A 40 -3.95 -11.78 3.62
N GLN A 41 -3.52 -11.26 4.79
CA GLN A 41 -3.47 -11.99 6.05
C GLN A 41 -4.45 -11.41 7.07
N GLN A 42 -4.96 -12.26 7.97
CA GLN A 42 -5.91 -11.88 9.02
C GLN A 42 -5.26 -11.07 10.14
N GLU A 43 -3.94 -11.06 10.24
CA GLU A 43 -3.19 -10.21 11.17
C GLU A 43 -3.11 -8.74 10.72
N GLN A 44 -3.78 -8.39 9.62
CA GLN A 44 -3.74 -7.05 9.03
C GLN A 44 -5.15 -6.51 8.80
N LEU A 45 -5.25 -5.19 8.81
CA LEU A 45 -6.44 -4.43 8.47
C LEU A 45 -6.05 -3.27 7.58
N GLU A 46 -6.72 -3.09 6.45
CA GLU A 46 -6.57 -1.90 5.63
C GLU A 46 -7.61 -0.84 6.04
N VAL A 47 -7.14 0.41 6.10
CA VAL A 47 -8.00 1.59 6.25
C VAL A 47 -7.95 2.40 4.96
N THR A 48 -9.04 2.38 4.20
CA THR A 48 -9.23 3.27 3.05
C THR A 48 -9.77 4.62 3.54
N HIS A 49 -9.08 5.70 3.17
CA HIS A 49 -9.43 7.06 3.55
C HIS A 49 -10.26 7.76 2.45
N PRO A 50 -11.16 8.69 2.79
CA PRO A 50 -11.79 9.57 1.81
C PRO A 50 -10.75 10.45 1.09
N PRO A 51 -11.07 11.00 -0.10
CA PRO A 51 -10.23 11.99 -0.76
C PRO A 51 -10.07 13.26 0.08
N CYS A 52 -8.87 13.85 0.08
CA CYS A 52 -8.57 15.10 0.77
C CYS A 52 -7.94 16.10 -0.20
N THR A 53 -8.07 17.39 0.11
CA THR A 53 -7.55 18.49 -0.73
C THR A 53 -6.52 19.37 -0.02
N THR A 54 -6.41 19.28 1.30
CA THR A 54 -5.45 20.05 2.12
C THR A 54 -4.66 19.17 3.08
N LEU A 55 -3.48 19.63 3.51
CA LEU A 55 -2.65 18.90 4.49
C LEU A 55 -3.37 18.73 5.84
N SER A 56 -4.08 19.75 6.33
CA SER A 56 -4.79 19.66 7.61
C SER A 56 -5.88 18.60 7.57
N GLU A 57 -6.71 18.63 6.52
CA GLU A 57 -7.75 17.63 6.28
C GLU A 57 -7.15 16.22 6.19
N GLN A 58 -6.01 16.10 5.52
CA GLN A 58 -5.31 14.84 5.35
C GLN A 58 -4.82 14.26 6.69
N LEU A 59 -4.23 15.09 7.55
CA LEU A 59 -3.78 14.68 8.88
C LEU A 59 -4.95 14.24 9.76
N ASP A 60 -6.02 15.03 9.79
CA ASP A 60 -7.22 14.72 10.56
C ASP A 60 -7.87 13.42 10.06
N THR A 61 -7.88 13.23 8.75
CA THR A 61 -8.37 12.01 8.09
C THR A 61 -7.54 10.78 8.49
N ILE A 62 -6.21 10.84 8.41
CA ILE A 62 -5.33 9.74 8.84
C ILE A 62 -5.57 9.39 10.32
N ARG A 63 -5.63 10.41 11.19
CA ARG A 63 -5.90 10.19 12.63
C ARG A 63 -7.26 9.54 12.86
N ALA A 64 -8.30 9.98 12.15
CA ALA A 64 -9.63 9.40 12.25
C ALA A 64 -9.68 7.94 11.75
N GLY A 65 -9.01 7.64 10.64
CA GLY A 65 -8.90 6.28 10.11
C GLY A 65 -8.21 5.32 11.06
N ARG A 66 -7.06 5.72 11.61
CA ARG A 66 -6.35 4.93 12.63
C ARG A 66 -7.16 4.76 13.91
N ALA A 67 -7.86 5.80 14.37
CA ALA A 67 -8.73 5.72 15.54
C ALA A 67 -9.90 4.76 15.31
N LEU A 68 -10.48 4.73 14.11
CA LEU A 68 -11.52 3.78 13.71
C LEU A 68 -11.01 2.34 13.76
N ALA A 69 -9.87 2.07 13.12
CA ALA A 69 -9.26 0.74 13.13
C ALA A 69 -8.90 0.26 14.54
N ASP A 70 -8.31 1.13 15.36
CA ASP A 70 -7.93 0.82 16.74
C ASP A 70 -9.16 0.63 17.64
N ALA A 71 -10.26 1.37 17.40
CA ALA A 71 -11.52 1.15 18.09
C ALA A 71 -12.11 -0.22 17.75
N ALA A 72 -12.15 -0.60 16.47
CA ALA A 72 -12.61 -1.92 16.05
C ALA A 72 -11.75 -3.04 16.67
N ALA A 73 -10.41 -2.90 16.64
CA ALA A 73 -9.52 -3.88 17.26
C ALA A 73 -9.74 -4.02 18.78
N ARG A 74 -10.04 -2.93 19.49
CA ARG A 74 -10.33 -2.97 20.94
C ARG A 74 -11.56 -3.78 21.31
N GLU A 75 -12.55 -3.90 20.42
CA GLU A 75 -13.77 -4.71 20.66
C GLU A 75 -13.44 -6.18 20.92
N VAL A 76 -12.31 -6.66 20.42
CA VAL A 76 -11.81 -8.04 20.57
C VAL A 76 -10.53 -8.12 21.42
N GLY A 77 -10.24 -7.08 22.21
CA GLY A 77 -9.07 -7.04 23.08
C GLY A 77 -7.74 -6.74 22.36
N GLY A 78 -7.79 -6.30 21.11
CA GLY A 78 -6.64 -5.98 20.29
C GLY A 78 -6.34 -4.48 20.17
N ARG A 79 -5.34 -4.16 19.34
CA ARG A 79 -4.93 -2.83 18.89
C ARG A 79 -4.58 -2.88 17.41
N ALA A 80 -4.80 -1.78 16.69
CA ALA A 80 -4.30 -1.60 15.33
C ALA A 80 -3.05 -0.70 15.37
N VAL A 81 -1.94 -1.16 14.79
CA VAL A 81 -0.64 -0.46 14.87
C VAL A 81 0.00 -0.28 13.50
N ALA A 82 0.55 0.92 13.27
CA ALA A 82 1.18 1.32 12.01
C ALA A 82 2.65 0.87 11.96
N VAL A 83 2.88 -0.41 11.68
CA VAL A 83 4.21 -1.00 11.48
C VAL A 83 4.24 -1.77 10.17
N ALA A 84 5.30 -1.59 9.38
CA ALA A 84 5.35 -2.16 8.03
C ALA A 84 5.73 -3.64 7.99
N THR A 85 6.22 -4.20 9.09
CA THR A 85 6.49 -5.63 9.30
C THR A 85 6.22 -6.01 10.75
N ALA A 86 5.92 -7.30 11.02
CA ALA A 86 5.79 -7.79 12.38
C ALA A 86 7.17 -7.83 13.08
N PRO A 87 7.39 -7.08 14.18
CA PRO A 87 8.68 -7.04 14.87
C PRO A 87 8.91 -8.26 15.77
N VAL A 88 7.87 -9.06 16.02
CA VAL A 88 7.90 -10.29 16.82
C VAL A 88 7.63 -11.51 15.92
N PRO A 89 7.99 -12.74 16.34
CA PRO A 89 7.62 -13.95 15.61
C PRO A 89 6.11 -14.02 15.39
N VAL A 90 5.70 -14.41 14.18
CA VAL A 90 4.28 -14.51 13.81
C VAL A 90 4.02 -15.71 12.92
N ASP A 91 2.93 -16.42 13.22
CA ASP A 91 2.30 -17.37 12.32
C ASP A 91 1.14 -16.66 11.61
N THR A 92 1.22 -16.50 10.29
CA THR A 92 0.24 -15.76 9.51
C THR A 92 -0.96 -16.63 9.11
N HIS A 93 -2.16 -16.05 9.13
CA HIS A 93 -3.39 -16.74 8.72
C HIS A 93 -4.00 -16.07 7.50
N LEU A 94 -4.09 -16.81 6.40
CA LEU A 94 -4.69 -16.30 5.16
C LEU A 94 -6.15 -15.89 5.40
N VAL A 95 -6.56 -14.76 4.82
CA VAL A 95 -7.99 -14.42 4.71
C VAL A 95 -8.68 -15.45 3.80
N PRO A 96 -9.84 -16.03 4.21
CA PRO A 96 -10.47 -17.16 3.51
C PRO A 96 -11.23 -16.72 2.25
N GLU A 97 -10.51 -16.08 1.33
CA GLU A 97 -11.01 -15.71 0.00
C GLU A 97 -10.37 -16.57 -1.07
N HIS A 98 -11.19 -17.04 -2.02
CA HIS A 98 -10.72 -17.93 -3.09
C HIS A 98 -9.55 -17.33 -3.89
N ARG A 99 -9.55 -16.02 -4.11
CA ARG A 99 -8.46 -15.32 -4.78
C ARG A 99 -7.17 -15.40 -3.97
N PHE A 100 -7.22 -15.18 -2.67
CA PHE A 100 -6.05 -15.27 -1.81
C PHE A 100 -5.52 -16.70 -1.71
N GLU A 101 -6.38 -17.72 -1.71
CA GLU A 101 -5.96 -19.13 -1.79
C GLU A 101 -5.14 -19.42 -3.06
N GLN A 102 -5.59 -18.89 -4.21
CA GLN A 102 -4.87 -19.04 -5.48
C GLN A 102 -3.52 -18.32 -5.45
N ILE A 103 -3.47 -17.10 -4.90
CA ILE A 103 -2.23 -16.34 -4.72
C ILE A 103 -1.27 -17.09 -3.79
N ALA A 104 -1.77 -17.61 -2.66
CA ALA A 104 -0.98 -18.36 -1.70
C ALA A 104 -0.42 -19.66 -2.29
N ALA A 105 -1.21 -20.38 -3.08
CA ALA A 105 -0.77 -21.59 -3.76
C ALA A 105 0.36 -21.31 -4.76
N ARG A 106 0.32 -20.17 -5.48
CA ARG A 106 1.35 -19.77 -6.44
C ARG A 106 2.60 -19.20 -5.76
N GLY A 107 2.42 -18.36 -4.75
CA GLY A 107 3.51 -17.69 -4.01
C GLY A 107 4.22 -18.59 -3.00
N ALA A 108 3.60 -19.70 -2.59
CA ALA A 108 4.16 -20.69 -1.68
C ALA A 108 4.81 -20.05 -0.42
N ILE A 109 6.12 -20.20 -0.24
CA ILE A 109 6.85 -19.65 0.92
C ILE A 109 6.79 -18.12 0.93
N THR A 110 6.87 -17.47 -0.23
CA THR A 110 6.73 -16.01 -0.34
C THR A 110 5.40 -15.54 0.23
N ALA A 111 4.31 -16.26 -0.08
CA ALA A 111 2.99 -15.98 0.48
C ALA A 111 2.89 -16.19 1.99
N ARG A 112 3.56 -17.22 2.54
CA ARG A 112 3.60 -17.45 4.00
C ARG A 112 4.34 -16.36 4.77
N HIS A 113 5.28 -15.68 4.13
CA HIS A 113 6.03 -14.57 4.73
C HIS A 113 5.38 -13.20 4.48
N GLN A 114 4.28 -13.16 3.71
CA GLN A 114 3.62 -11.94 3.28
C GLN A 114 2.70 -11.39 4.38
N LEU A 115 3.28 -10.72 5.37
CA LEU A 115 2.58 -9.86 6.34
C LEU A 115 3.33 -8.54 6.43
N THR A 116 2.93 -7.57 5.61
CA THR A 116 3.60 -6.27 5.50
C THR A 116 2.58 -5.17 5.36
N GLY A 117 2.82 -4.02 6.00
CA GLY A 117 1.97 -2.84 5.92
C GLY A 117 2.54 -1.73 5.04
N GLY A 118 1.86 -1.41 3.94
CA GLY A 118 2.11 -0.25 3.09
C GLY A 118 1.30 1.00 3.45
N PHE A 119 1.79 2.13 2.96
CA PHE A 119 1.00 3.35 2.84
C PHE A 119 0.82 3.67 1.36
N HIS A 120 -0.39 3.56 0.84
CA HIS A 120 -0.66 3.82 -0.57
C HIS A 120 -1.29 5.20 -0.77
N VAL A 121 -0.72 5.96 -1.69
CA VAL A 121 -1.15 7.34 -1.96
C VAL A 121 -1.66 7.43 -3.39
N HIS A 122 -2.97 7.68 -3.49
CA HIS A 122 -3.65 7.96 -4.74
C HIS A 122 -3.68 9.46 -4.98
N VAL A 123 -3.25 9.88 -6.17
CA VAL A 123 -3.36 11.27 -6.63
C VAL A 123 -4.16 11.30 -7.93
N GLN A 124 -5.27 12.03 -7.92
CA GLN A 124 -6.14 12.17 -9.09
C GLN A 124 -5.39 12.81 -10.26
N THR A 125 -5.67 12.32 -11.46
CA THR A 125 -5.11 12.80 -12.74
C THR A 125 -6.23 13.20 -13.69
N ASP A 126 -5.96 14.13 -14.60
CA ASP A 126 -6.95 14.61 -15.57
C ASP A 126 -7.20 13.61 -16.72
N SER A 127 -6.22 12.78 -17.04
CA SER A 127 -6.34 11.71 -18.05
C SER A 127 -5.36 10.55 -17.83
N ARG A 128 -5.57 9.44 -18.54
CA ARG A 128 -4.63 8.30 -18.52
C ARG A 128 -3.28 8.67 -19.14
N GLU A 129 -3.27 9.52 -20.16
CA GLU A 129 -2.04 10.03 -20.78
C GLU A 129 -1.22 10.85 -19.78
N GLU A 130 -1.88 11.71 -19.01
CA GLU A 130 -1.22 12.42 -17.91
C GLU A 130 -0.69 11.44 -16.87
N GLY A 131 -1.49 10.44 -16.49
CA GLY A 131 -1.09 9.40 -15.55
C GLY A 131 0.19 8.67 -15.96
N VAL A 132 0.28 8.18 -17.20
CA VAL A 132 1.51 7.52 -17.70
C VAL A 132 2.69 8.49 -17.72
N ALA A 133 2.46 9.74 -18.13
CA ALA A 133 3.52 10.74 -18.13
C ALA A 133 4.01 11.08 -16.71
N ILE A 134 3.13 11.05 -15.71
CA ILE A 134 3.50 11.16 -14.29
C ILE A 134 4.34 9.94 -13.88
N LEU A 135 3.89 8.71 -14.19
CA LEU A 135 4.63 7.48 -13.86
C LEU A 135 6.07 7.54 -14.38
N ASP A 136 6.26 7.88 -15.66
CA ASP A 136 7.57 7.97 -16.31
C ASP A 136 8.54 8.94 -15.58
N ARG A 137 8.01 10.02 -15.00
CA ARG A 137 8.77 11.07 -14.29
C ARG A 137 8.94 10.80 -12.80
N MET A 138 8.01 10.07 -12.19
CA MET A 138 8.03 9.74 -10.77
C MET A 138 9.10 8.71 -10.42
N ARG A 139 9.52 7.86 -11.37
CA ARG A 139 10.46 6.75 -11.15
C ARG A 139 11.69 7.12 -10.32
N MET A 140 12.31 8.27 -10.61
CA MET A 140 13.52 8.75 -9.92
C MET A 140 13.28 9.13 -8.45
N TRP A 141 12.03 9.41 -8.06
CA TRP A 141 11.65 9.83 -6.72
C TRP A 141 11.16 8.67 -5.85
N LEU A 142 10.74 7.54 -6.44
CA LEU A 142 10.22 6.39 -5.69
C LEU A 142 11.23 5.85 -4.65
N PRO A 143 12.54 5.71 -4.94
CA PRO A 143 13.51 5.29 -3.93
C PRO A 143 13.68 6.29 -2.78
N VAL A 144 13.53 7.60 -3.07
CA VAL A 144 13.60 8.66 -2.03
C VAL A 144 12.38 8.59 -1.12
N LEU A 145 11.19 8.38 -1.69
CA LEU A 145 9.95 8.20 -0.92
C LEU A 145 10.01 6.94 -0.04
N LEU A 146 10.56 5.84 -0.57
CA LEU A 146 10.83 4.63 0.23
C LEU A 146 11.75 4.94 1.40
N ALA A 147 12.87 5.64 1.16
CA ALA A 147 13.81 6.01 2.22
C ALA A 147 13.19 6.91 3.30
N LEU A 148 12.30 7.83 2.93
CA LEU A 148 11.60 8.71 3.87
C LEU A 148 10.55 7.98 4.71
N SER A 149 9.96 6.91 4.17
CA SER A 149 8.87 6.17 4.81
C SER A 149 9.32 4.96 5.64
N SER A 150 10.59 4.56 5.51
CA SER A 150 11.11 3.30 6.03
C SER A 150 10.74 3.06 7.50
N ASN A 151 9.98 2.00 7.77
CA ASN A 151 9.43 1.70 9.09
C ASN A 151 9.32 0.18 9.32
N SER A 152 10.31 -0.57 8.82
CA SER A 152 10.35 -2.03 8.96
C SER A 152 11.77 -2.58 9.22
N PRO A 153 12.47 -2.16 10.29
CA PRO A 153 13.80 -2.70 10.58
C PRO A 153 13.81 -4.12 11.17
N TYR A 154 12.72 -4.55 11.80
CA TYR A 154 12.58 -5.88 12.40
C TYR A 154 11.61 -6.75 11.62
N TRP A 155 11.87 -8.06 11.56
CA TRP A 155 10.96 -9.05 11.00
C TRP A 155 11.08 -10.36 11.76
N ASN A 156 9.95 -10.92 12.21
CA ASN A 156 9.90 -12.19 12.93
C ASN A 156 10.85 -12.26 14.14
N GLY A 157 10.90 -11.20 14.95
CA GLY A 157 11.77 -11.13 16.13
C GLY A 157 13.24 -10.87 15.83
N THR A 158 13.61 -10.62 14.58
CA THR A 158 15.01 -10.45 14.14
C THR A 158 15.25 -9.05 13.60
N ASP A 159 16.34 -8.41 14.03
CA ASP A 159 16.87 -7.21 13.37
C ASP A 159 17.40 -7.61 11.98
N THR A 160 16.80 -7.04 10.95
CA THR A 160 17.09 -7.42 9.56
C THR A 160 18.33 -6.70 9.00
N GLY A 161 18.78 -5.64 9.66
CA GLY A 161 19.80 -4.73 9.14
C GLY A 161 19.32 -3.77 8.03
N PHE A 162 18.05 -3.86 7.63
CA PHE A 162 17.43 -2.93 6.67
C PHE A 162 16.65 -1.84 7.40
N HIS A 163 16.47 -0.67 6.78
CA HIS A 163 15.51 0.32 7.27
C HIS A 163 14.08 0.03 6.80
N SER A 164 13.93 -0.49 5.56
CA SER A 164 12.68 -1.02 5.03
C SER A 164 12.86 -2.46 4.58
N TYR A 165 12.58 -3.41 5.48
CA TYR A 165 12.55 -4.83 5.14
C TYR A 165 11.27 -5.22 4.40
N ARG A 166 10.17 -4.48 4.57
CA ARG A 166 8.95 -4.65 3.77
C ARG A 166 9.28 -4.63 2.28
N TYR A 167 10.09 -3.69 1.80
CA TYR A 167 10.45 -3.64 0.38
C TYR A 167 11.23 -4.88 -0.07
N GLN A 168 12.07 -5.46 0.79
CA GLN A 168 12.82 -6.70 0.48
C GLN A 168 11.90 -7.92 0.41
N LEU A 169 10.90 -8.02 1.30
CA LEU A 169 9.88 -9.07 1.25
C LEU A 169 9.03 -8.93 -0.02
N TRP A 170 8.55 -7.72 -0.29
CA TRP A 170 7.68 -7.44 -1.42
C TRP A 170 8.39 -7.74 -2.76
N SER A 171 9.68 -7.39 -2.87
CA SER A 171 10.49 -7.64 -4.08
C SER A 171 10.66 -9.12 -4.46
N GLN A 172 10.28 -10.06 -3.60
CA GLN A 172 10.29 -11.49 -3.91
C GLN A 172 9.07 -11.92 -4.75
N TRP A 173 8.02 -11.09 -4.80
CA TRP A 173 6.86 -11.35 -5.64
C TRP A 173 7.16 -11.02 -7.11
N PRO A 174 6.67 -11.83 -8.06
CA PRO A 174 6.80 -11.52 -9.48
C PRO A 174 6.07 -10.22 -9.84
N ALA A 175 6.54 -9.55 -10.90
CA ALA A 175 5.99 -8.27 -11.37
C ALA A 175 6.02 -7.14 -10.33
N THR A 176 6.93 -7.23 -9.35
CA THR A 176 7.18 -6.20 -8.35
C THR A 176 8.32 -5.28 -8.75
N GLY A 177 8.22 -4.00 -8.36
CA GLY A 177 9.36 -3.09 -8.35
C GLY A 177 9.23 -1.93 -9.34
N PRO A 178 10.37 -1.29 -9.66
CA PRO A 178 10.37 -0.12 -10.53
C PRO A 178 10.10 -0.50 -11.98
N THR A 179 9.45 0.42 -12.70
CA THR A 179 9.17 0.31 -14.14
C THR A 179 10.12 1.19 -14.95
N ASP A 180 10.21 0.96 -16.27
CA ASP A 180 10.90 1.88 -17.18
C ASP A 180 9.93 2.91 -17.77
N VAL A 181 10.42 3.83 -18.61
CA VAL A 181 9.60 4.78 -19.35
C VAL A 181 8.67 4.04 -20.31
N PHE A 182 7.37 4.27 -20.18
CA PHE A 182 6.36 3.75 -21.11
C PHE A 182 6.18 4.70 -22.31
N GLY A 183 6.16 6.01 -22.06
CA GLY A 183 6.01 7.05 -23.09
C GLY A 183 4.61 7.17 -23.72
N SER A 184 3.73 6.19 -23.54
CA SER A 184 2.33 6.24 -24.00
C SER A 184 1.44 5.27 -23.22
N THR A 185 0.14 5.55 -23.18
CA THR A 185 -0.88 4.65 -22.63
C THR A 185 -0.87 3.29 -23.31
N HIS A 186 -0.74 3.26 -24.65
CA HIS A 186 -0.63 2.01 -25.40
C HIS A 186 0.59 1.17 -24.98
N ALA A 187 1.74 1.78 -24.73
CA ALA A 187 2.93 1.06 -24.28
C ALA A 187 2.78 0.53 -22.84
N TYR A 188 2.14 1.31 -21.96
CA TYR A 188 1.78 0.86 -20.61
C TYR A 188 0.84 -0.34 -20.65
N ASP A 189 -0.26 -0.24 -21.40
CA ASP A 189 -1.25 -1.31 -21.52
C ASP A 189 -0.63 -2.58 -22.10
N ARG A 190 0.16 -2.45 -23.18
CA ARG A 190 0.89 -3.57 -23.78
C ARG A 190 1.86 -4.23 -22.79
N HIS A 191 2.53 -3.45 -21.94
CA HIS A 191 3.43 -4.00 -20.94
C HIS A 191 2.67 -4.82 -19.88
N CYS A 192 1.55 -4.28 -19.37
CA CYS A 192 0.67 -5.00 -18.46
C CYS A 192 0.11 -6.28 -19.10
N GLU A 193 -0.37 -6.21 -20.34
CA GLU A 193 -0.87 -7.36 -21.11
C GLU A 193 0.21 -8.44 -21.29
N GLN A 194 1.45 -8.05 -21.59
CA GLN A 194 2.57 -8.98 -21.73
C GLN A 194 2.90 -9.72 -20.43
N LEU A 195 2.89 -9.01 -19.30
CA LEU A 195 3.11 -9.62 -17.98
C LEU A 195 1.96 -10.58 -17.63
N LEU A 196 0.71 -10.18 -17.87
CA LEU A 196 -0.45 -11.05 -17.64
C LEU A 196 -0.44 -12.28 -18.56
N ALA A 197 -0.07 -12.11 -19.82
CA ALA A 197 0.01 -13.20 -20.80
C ALA A 197 1.08 -14.25 -20.44
N SER A 198 2.05 -13.92 -19.59
CA SER A 198 3.01 -14.90 -19.06
C SER A 198 2.35 -15.95 -18.14
N GLY A 199 1.16 -15.65 -17.61
CA GLY A 199 0.44 -16.47 -16.64
C GLY A 199 1.03 -16.44 -15.23
N VAL A 200 2.12 -15.69 -14.99
CA VAL A 200 2.76 -15.57 -13.68
C VAL A 200 1.88 -14.75 -12.72
N PRO A 201 1.54 -13.47 -12.99
CA PRO A 201 0.48 -12.78 -12.26
C PRO A 201 -0.87 -13.46 -12.54
N LEU A 202 -1.71 -13.60 -11.50
CA LEU A 202 -3.06 -14.14 -11.65
C LEU A 202 -3.99 -13.16 -12.37
N ASP A 203 -3.85 -11.88 -12.05
CA ASP A 203 -4.67 -10.78 -12.54
C ASP A 203 -3.90 -9.45 -12.47
N ALA A 204 -4.53 -8.36 -12.93
CA ALA A 204 -3.94 -7.02 -12.90
C ALA A 204 -3.63 -6.53 -11.47
N GLY A 205 -4.35 -7.05 -10.46
CA GLY A 205 -4.07 -6.78 -9.06
C GLY A 205 -2.74 -7.35 -8.57
N MET A 206 -2.14 -8.29 -9.31
CA MET A 206 -0.79 -8.82 -9.07
C MET A 206 0.31 -8.11 -9.88
N LEU A 207 -0.01 -6.99 -10.54
CA LEU A 207 1.00 -6.09 -11.09
C LEU A 207 1.46 -5.13 -9.98
N TYR A 208 2.52 -5.52 -9.29
CA TYR A 208 3.01 -4.91 -8.06
C TYR A 208 4.07 -3.82 -8.30
N PHE A 209 3.87 -3.01 -9.33
CA PHE A 209 4.76 -1.88 -9.62
C PHE A 209 4.82 -0.91 -8.44
N ASP A 210 5.99 -0.31 -8.20
CA ASP A 210 6.22 0.68 -7.14
C ASP A 210 5.28 1.90 -7.27
N ALA A 211 4.86 2.20 -8.50
CA ALA A 211 3.76 3.10 -8.82
C ALA A 211 3.01 2.61 -10.07
N ARG A 212 1.69 2.81 -10.12
CA ARG A 212 0.83 2.37 -11.24
C ARG A 212 -0.34 3.31 -11.51
N LEU A 213 -1.00 3.12 -12.64
CA LEU A 213 -2.36 3.63 -12.81
C LEU A 213 -3.30 2.76 -11.99
N SER A 214 -4.21 3.38 -11.24
CA SER A 214 -5.25 2.62 -10.54
C SER A 214 -6.29 2.10 -11.52
N ASP A 215 -6.69 0.83 -11.37
CA ASP A 215 -7.73 0.19 -12.18
C ASP A 215 -9.15 0.67 -11.80
N HIS A 216 -9.31 1.24 -10.61
CA HIS A 216 -10.61 1.57 -10.03
C HIS A 216 -10.86 3.07 -9.91
N GLN A 217 -9.80 3.87 -9.92
CA GLN A 217 -9.86 5.32 -9.70
C GLN A 217 -9.02 6.03 -10.77
N PRO A 218 -9.43 7.23 -11.25
CA PRO A 218 -8.63 8.02 -12.20
C PRO A 218 -7.43 8.67 -11.50
N THR A 219 -6.53 7.83 -11.00
CA THR A 219 -5.42 8.22 -10.12
C THR A 219 -4.13 7.51 -10.53
N VAL A 220 -3.01 8.17 -10.28
CA VAL A 220 -1.73 7.49 -10.12
C VAL A 220 -1.63 7.07 -8.66
N GLU A 221 -1.26 5.82 -8.45
CA GLU A 221 -1.15 5.17 -7.16
C GLU A 221 0.31 4.89 -6.85
N ILE A 222 0.82 5.49 -5.77
CA ILE A 222 2.19 5.26 -5.27
C ILE A 222 2.13 4.23 -4.14
N ARG A 223 2.85 3.11 -4.31
CA ARG A 223 2.75 1.92 -3.44
C ARG A 223 4.07 1.49 -2.79
N VAL A 224 5.17 2.12 -3.20
CA VAL A 224 6.52 1.78 -2.72
C VAL A 224 6.69 1.97 -1.20
N THR A 225 5.93 2.90 -0.60
CA THR A 225 6.16 3.39 0.77
C THR A 225 5.67 2.43 1.85
N ASP A 226 6.46 2.33 2.92
CA ASP A 226 6.07 1.66 4.16
C ASP A 226 4.96 2.45 4.88
N VAL A 227 4.11 1.77 5.64
CA VAL A 227 3.19 2.45 6.55
C VAL A 227 3.99 3.25 7.58
N CYS A 228 3.71 4.54 7.71
CA CYS A 228 4.46 5.42 8.61
C CYS A 228 3.96 5.26 10.05
N TRP A 229 4.86 5.15 11.04
CA TRP A 229 4.45 5.07 12.44
C TRP A 229 3.67 6.32 12.90
N ASP A 230 4.20 7.51 12.60
CA ASP A 230 3.61 8.79 13.00
C ASP A 230 2.62 9.32 11.94
N PRO A 231 1.39 9.70 12.32
CA PRO A 231 0.41 10.21 11.37
C PRO A 231 0.82 11.55 10.74
N GLU A 232 1.61 12.38 11.42
CA GLU A 232 2.16 13.61 10.88
C GLU A 232 3.15 13.31 9.74
N HIS A 233 3.98 12.28 9.90
CA HIS A 233 4.90 11.83 8.85
C HIS A 233 4.13 11.28 7.64
N ALA A 234 3.09 10.48 7.87
CA ALA A 234 2.21 10.01 6.79
C ALA A 234 1.57 11.17 6.02
N ALA A 235 1.09 12.19 6.74
CA ALA A 235 0.45 13.37 6.15
C ALA A 235 1.44 14.17 5.27
N VAL A 236 2.64 14.43 5.79
CA VAL A 236 3.72 15.12 5.05
C VAL A 236 4.16 14.31 3.83
N LEU A 237 4.33 12.99 3.98
CA LEU A 237 4.75 12.10 2.89
C LEU A 237 3.74 12.12 1.74
N ALA A 238 2.44 11.98 2.04
CA ALA A 238 1.42 12.04 0.99
C ALA A 238 1.28 13.45 0.37
N THR A 239 1.54 14.52 1.13
CA THR A 239 1.64 15.88 0.57
C THR A 239 2.82 16.01 -0.39
N LEU A 240 3.99 15.46 -0.04
CA LEU A 240 5.17 15.44 -0.91
C LEU A 240 4.90 14.63 -2.18
N ILE A 241 4.26 13.47 -2.06
CA ILE A 241 3.85 12.64 -3.21
C ILE A 241 2.93 13.44 -4.14
N ARG A 242 1.89 14.10 -3.60
CA ARG A 242 1.00 14.94 -4.40
C ARG A 242 1.75 16.08 -5.10
N ALA A 243 2.70 16.72 -4.42
CA ALA A 243 3.52 17.78 -5.01
C ALA A 243 4.42 17.27 -6.14
N LEU A 244 5.01 16.08 -6.00
CA LEU A 244 5.82 15.45 -7.04
C LEU A 244 4.97 15.01 -8.24
N VAL A 245 3.76 14.50 -8.01
CA VAL A 245 2.80 14.17 -9.07
C VAL A 245 2.41 15.42 -9.85
N GLU A 246 1.99 16.49 -9.17
CA GLU A 246 1.65 17.76 -9.82
C GLU A 246 2.84 18.37 -10.58
N THR A 247 4.05 18.28 -10.01
CA THR A 247 5.27 18.72 -10.69
C THR A 247 5.52 17.91 -11.96
N SER A 248 5.34 16.59 -11.91
CA SER A 248 5.48 15.69 -13.05
C SER A 248 4.46 15.99 -14.15
N ALA A 249 3.20 16.21 -13.77
CA ALA A 249 2.13 16.62 -14.69
C ALA A 249 2.44 17.95 -15.38
N ARG A 250 2.87 18.98 -14.64
CA ARG A 250 3.29 20.27 -15.22
C ARG A 250 4.46 20.13 -16.18
N ARG A 251 5.46 19.32 -15.83
CA ARG A 251 6.62 19.08 -16.70
C ARG A 251 6.22 18.40 -18.00
N TRP A 252 5.30 17.43 -17.95
CA TRP A 252 4.71 16.80 -19.13
C TRP A 252 3.96 17.80 -20.02
N ARG A 253 3.06 18.61 -19.44
CA ARG A 253 2.32 19.66 -20.16
C ARG A 253 3.25 20.68 -20.82
N ALA A 254 4.40 20.96 -20.20
CA ALA A 254 5.43 21.84 -20.75
C ALA A 254 6.38 21.13 -21.76
N GLY A 255 6.16 19.86 -22.09
CA GLY A 255 6.94 19.12 -23.09
C GLY A 255 8.32 18.66 -22.63
N HIS A 256 8.65 18.71 -21.34
CA HIS A 256 9.93 18.22 -20.83
C HIS A 256 9.95 16.70 -20.87
N PRO A 257 10.99 16.03 -21.42
CA PRO A 257 11.08 14.57 -21.40
C PRO A 257 11.19 14.02 -19.96
N PRO A 258 10.81 12.74 -19.74
CA PRO A 258 11.14 12.05 -18.49
C PRO A 258 12.67 11.96 -18.34
N ALA A 259 13.13 11.99 -17.08
CA ALA A 259 14.55 11.85 -16.74
C ALA A 259 15.01 10.40 -16.82
#